data_AF-A0A8B9H7A6-F1
#
_entry.id   AF-A0A8B9H7A6-F1
#
_cell.length_a   1.000
_cell.length_b   1.000
_cell.length_c   1.000
_cell.angle_alpha   90.00
_cell.angle_beta   90.00
_cell.angle_gamma   90.00
#
_symmetry.space_group_name_H-M   'P 1'
#
loop_
_entity.id
_entity.type
_entity.pdbx_description
1 polymer ?
#
loop_
_entity_poly.entity_id
_entity_poly.type
_entity_poly.pdbx_seq_one_letter_code
_entity_poly.pdbx_strand_id
1 'polypeptide(L)'
;MCVIDCVAGPRSYLSSTMTERFDCFYCRDNLQGKKYVNKDDKHVCVRCFDKLCANTCAECRRPIGVDAKELTHKNRHWHEDCFRCAKCYKPLANESFAARDDGKVMCGKCGAPVPQFVLCPIESKASCKELWNMWM
;
A
#
# COMPACT_ATOMS: atom_id res chain seq x y z
N MET A 1 50.06 -22.94 -39.29
CA MET A 1 49.66 -22.92 -37.88
C MET A 1 48.49 -21.97 -37.76
N CYS A 2 47.28 -22.50 -37.49
CA CYS A 2 46.06 -21.71 -37.36
C CYS A 2 45.93 -21.18 -35.92
N VAL A 3 45.68 -19.88 -35.76
CA VAL A 3 44.75 -19.37 -34.74
C VAL A 3 43.95 -18.22 -35.37
N ILE A 4 42.67 -18.50 -35.63
CA ILE A 4 41.62 -17.53 -35.91
C ILE A 4 41.05 -17.15 -34.53
N ASP A 5 40.91 -15.86 -34.24
CA ASP A 5 39.68 -15.14 -33.83
C ASP A 5 40.12 -14.12 -32.75
N CYS A 6 39.59 -12.91 -32.56
CA CYS A 6 38.43 -12.23 -33.09
C CYS A 6 38.45 -10.77 -32.58
N VAL A 7 37.75 -9.90 -33.33
CA VAL A 7 37.01 -8.71 -32.87
C VAL A 7 37.75 -7.36 -32.72
N ALA A 8 37.29 -6.47 -33.60
CA ALA A 8 37.39 -5.03 -33.68
C ALA A 8 37.19 -4.24 -32.38
N GLY A 9 37.90 -3.11 -32.32
CA GLY A 9 37.45 -1.89 -31.65
C GLY A 9 38.46 -1.32 -30.65
N PRO A 10 38.90 -0.04 -30.79
CA PRO A 10 39.54 0.65 -29.69
C PRO A 10 38.50 0.82 -28.57
N ARG A 11 38.65 0.04 -27.48
CA ARG A 11 37.80 0.18 -26.29
C ARG A 11 38.06 1.56 -25.70
N SER A 12 37.14 2.47 -25.96
CA SER A 12 37.02 3.78 -25.33
C SER A 12 36.92 3.62 -23.81
N TYR A 13 38.06 3.72 -23.12
CA TYR A 13 38.10 3.93 -21.67
C TYR A 13 38.78 5.27 -21.36
N LEU A 14 38.17 6.34 -21.87
CA LEU A 14 38.38 7.70 -21.38
C LEU A 14 37.11 8.10 -20.64
N SER A 15 37.11 7.97 -19.31
CA SER A 15 36.47 8.93 -18.41
C SER A 15 36.89 8.64 -16.98
N SER A 16 37.98 9.28 -16.56
CA SER A 16 38.28 9.52 -15.15
C SER A 16 37.29 10.57 -14.63
N THR A 17 36.14 10.12 -14.15
CA THR A 17 35.37 10.86 -13.15
C THR A 17 35.21 9.91 -11.98
N MET A 18 35.65 10.35 -10.80
CA MET A 18 35.27 9.75 -9.52
C MET A 18 33.77 9.99 -9.29
N THR A 19 32.93 9.49 -10.19
CA THR A 19 31.49 9.55 -10.03
C THR A 19 31.16 8.44 -9.06
N GLU A 20 30.79 8.82 -7.85
CA GLU A 20 30.27 7.90 -6.84
C GLU A 20 29.29 6.95 -7.50
N ARG A 21 29.49 5.64 -7.31
CA ARG A 21 28.72 4.59 -8.00
C ARG A 21 27.26 4.67 -7.59
N PHE A 22 26.48 5.40 -8.37
CA PHE A 22 25.06 5.64 -8.17
C PHE A 22 24.24 4.70 -9.05
N ASP A 23 24.47 3.40 -8.86
CA ASP A 23 23.91 2.33 -9.69
C ASP A 23 22.81 1.56 -8.94
N CYS A 24 21.85 1.02 -9.69
CA CYS A 24 20.81 0.18 -9.11
C CYS A 24 21.41 -1.08 -8.47
N PHE A 25 21.03 -1.38 -7.22
CA PHE A 25 21.52 -2.54 -6.50
C PHE A 25 21.29 -3.88 -7.23
N TYR A 26 20.13 -4.06 -7.87
CA TYR A 26 19.78 -5.31 -8.55
C TYR A 26 20.31 -5.42 -9.99
N CYS A 27 20.11 -4.42 -10.83
CA CYS A 27 20.47 -4.48 -12.25
C CYS A 27 21.77 -3.75 -12.63
N ARG A 28 22.40 -3.04 -11.67
CA ARG A 28 23.61 -2.22 -11.86
C ARG A 28 23.51 -1.17 -12.97
N ASP A 29 22.31 -0.76 -13.32
CA ASP A 29 22.06 0.32 -14.28
C ASP A 29 22.31 1.67 -13.59
N ASN A 30 22.95 2.60 -14.29
CA ASN A 30 23.23 3.94 -13.79
C ASN A 30 21.90 4.68 -13.52
N LEU A 31 21.72 5.13 -12.27
CA LEU A 31 20.53 5.85 -11.82
C LEU A 31 20.65 7.37 -11.95
N GLN A 32 21.80 7.89 -12.37
CA GLN A 32 22.00 9.33 -12.55
C GLN A 32 20.96 9.91 -13.53
N GLY A 33 20.22 10.93 -13.07
CA GLY A 33 19.16 11.57 -13.84
C GLY A 33 17.89 10.73 -14.05
N LYS A 34 17.80 9.54 -13.43
CA LYS A 34 16.62 8.66 -13.49
C LYS A 34 15.90 8.64 -12.14
N LYS A 35 14.61 8.29 -12.16
CA LYS A 35 13.86 8.01 -10.92
C LYS A 35 14.38 6.73 -10.26
N TYR A 36 14.55 6.77 -8.95
CA TYR A 36 14.95 5.63 -8.14
C TYR A 36 14.32 5.71 -6.75
N VAL A 37 14.41 4.60 -6.02
CA VAL A 37 13.89 4.41 -4.67
C VAL A 37 15.05 4.06 -3.76
N ASN A 38 15.15 4.71 -2.59
CA ASN A 38 16.07 4.28 -1.55
C ASN A 38 15.31 3.35 -0.58
N LYS A 39 15.73 2.08 -0.52
CA LYS A 39 15.13 1.07 0.34
C LYS A 39 16.24 0.34 1.07
N ASP A 40 16.22 0.34 2.40
CA ASP A 40 17.23 -0.30 3.24
C ASP A 40 18.67 0.15 2.87
N ASP A 41 18.88 1.47 2.71
CA ASP A 41 20.14 2.12 2.28
C ASP A 41 20.64 1.72 0.89
N LYS A 42 19.78 1.10 0.06
CA LYS A 42 20.11 0.67 -1.30
C LYS A 42 19.32 1.46 -2.33
N HIS A 43 20.01 1.91 -3.38
CA HIS A 43 19.40 2.58 -4.52
C HIS A 43 18.83 1.54 -5.49
N VAL A 44 17.55 1.64 -5.81
CA VAL A 44 16.83 0.69 -6.67
C VAL A 44 16.09 1.45 -7.76
N CYS A 45 16.27 1.08 -9.03
CA CYS A 45 15.48 1.68 -10.11
C CYS A 45 14.00 1.30 -9.98
N VAL A 46 13.10 2.16 -10.48
CA VAL A 46 11.64 1.91 -10.46
C VAL A 46 11.28 0.53 -11.05
N ARG A 47 11.93 0.13 -12.14
CA ARG A 47 11.71 -1.18 -12.79
C ARG A 47 12.03 -2.37 -11.89
N CYS A 48 13.11 -2.28 -11.11
CA CYS A 48 13.49 -3.32 -10.17
C CYS A 48 12.61 -3.27 -8.92
N PHE A 49 12.27 -2.07 -8.45
CA PHE A 49 11.37 -1.90 -7.33
C PHE A 49 10.01 -2.56 -7.61
N ASP A 50 9.36 -2.23 -8.74
CA ASP A 50 8.05 -2.77 -9.12
C ASP A 50 8.02 -4.30 -9.24
N LYS A 51 9.16 -4.92 -9.56
CA LYS A 51 9.26 -6.38 -9.77
C LYS A 51 9.70 -7.15 -8.53
N LEU A 52 10.55 -6.56 -7.70
CA LEU A 52 11.27 -7.27 -6.64
C LEU A 52 10.91 -6.77 -5.24
N CYS A 53 10.40 -5.53 -5.11
CA CYS A 53 10.21 -4.87 -3.83
C CYS A 53 8.81 -4.29 -3.61
N ALA A 54 8.04 -4.04 -4.67
CA ALA A 54 6.77 -3.36 -4.57
C ALA A 54 5.74 -4.17 -3.78
N ASN A 55 5.06 -3.48 -2.87
CA ASN A 55 4.04 -4.08 -2.05
C ASN A 55 2.80 -4.37 -2.89
N THR A 56 2.12 -5.49 -2.61
CA THR A 56 0.92 -5.87 -3.37
C THR A 56 -0.32 -5.29 -2.74
N CYS A 57 -1.13 -4.60 -3.53
CA CYS A 57 -2.41 -4.08 -3.07
C CYS A 57 -3.36 -5.23 -2.69
N ALA A 58 -3.90 -5.20 -1.48
CA ALA A 58 -4.79 -6.25 -0.98
C ALA A 58 -6.15 -6.30 -1.71
N GLU A 59 -6.60 -5.19 -2.30
CA GLU A 59 -7.86 -5.09 -3.03
C GLU A 59 -7.73 -5.53 -4.51
N CYS A 60 -6.85 -4.87 -5.28
CA CYS A 60 -6.71 -5.14 -6.71
C CYS A 60 -5.63 -6.16 -7.07
N ARG A 61 -4.86 -6.64 -6.10
CA ARG A 61 -3.76 -7.61 -6.27
C ARG A 61 -2.64 -7.15 -7.22
N ARG A 62 -2.55 -5.86 -7.50
CA ARG A 62 -1.47 -5.26 -8.32
C ARG A 62 -0.36 -4.71 -7.44
N PRO A 63 0.91 -4.72 -7.90
CA PRO A 63 2.00 -4.07 -7.20
C PRO A 63 1.76 -2.55 -7.13
N ILE A 64 2.04 -1.96 -5.98
CA ILE A 64 1.96 -0.53 -5.75
C ILE A 64 3.29 0.08 -6.20
N GLY A 65 3.26 0.75 -7.35
CA GLY A 65 4.45 1.37 -7.93
C GLY A 65 4.95 2.54 -7.10
N VAL A 66 6.22 2.92 -7.28
CA VAL A 66 6.83 3.93 -6.40
C VAL A 66 6.22 5.33 -6.52
N ASP A 67 5.61 5.65 -7.66
CA ASP A 67 4.94 6.94 -7.89
C ASP A 67 3.51 6.96 -7.30
N ALA A 68 2.98 5.83 -6.86
CA ALA A 68 1.63 5.73 -6.30
C ALA A 68 1.66 5.94 -4.79
N LYS A 69 0.68 6.67 -4.25
CA LYS A 69 0.52 6.76 -2.80
C LYS A 69 0.02 5.44 -2.25
N GLU A 70 0.84 4.82 -1.39
CA GLU A 70 0.48 3.61 -0.67
C GLU A 70 -0.12 3.93 0.70
N LEU A 71 -1.11 3.15 1.10
CA LEU A 71 -1.70 3.17 2.43
C LEU A 71 -1.40 1.84 3.11
N THR A 72 -0.80 1.91 4.30
CA THR A 72 -0.42 0.73 5.08
C THR A 72 -1.24 0.65 6.37
N HIS A 73 -1.91 -0.49 6.58
CA HIS A 73 -2.67 -0.75 7.81
C HIS A 73 -2.65 -2.24 8.16
N LYS A 74 -2.40 -2.59 9.43
CA LYS A 74 -2.34 -3.99 9.92
C LYS A 74 -1.50 -4.92 9.01
N ASN A 75 -0.33 -4.46 8.58
CA ASN A 75 0.59 -5.20 7.70
C ASN A 75 0.01 -5.55 6.31
N ARG A 76 -0.96 -4.75 5.84
CA ARG A 76 -1.51 -4.83 4.49
C ARG A 76 -1.38 -3.48 3.80
N HIS A 77 -1.31 -3.51 2.48
CA HIS A 77 -1.05 -2.35 1.64
C HIS A 77 -2.17 -2.16 0.63
N TRP A 78 -2.52 -0.91 0.36
CA TRP A 78 -3.52 -0.53 -0.64
C TRP A 78 -3.05 0.70 -1.42
N HIS A 79 -3.51 0.83 -2.66
CA HIS A 79 -3.47 2.13 -3.33
C HIS A 79 -4.43 3.09 -2.63
N GLU A 80 -4.12 4.39 -2.65
CA GLU A 80 -5.01 5.48 -2.21
C GLU A 80 -6.45 5.31 -2.76
N ASP A 81 -6.59 5.04 -4.06
CA ASP A 81 -7.90 4.82 -4.72
C ASP A 81 -8.57 3.47 -4.40
N CYS A 82 -7.76 2.47 -4.02
CA CYS A 82 -8.26 1.15 -3.64
C CYS A 82 -8.74 1.10 -2.19
N PHE A 83 -8.33 2.06 -1.36
CA PHE A 83 -8.67 2.12 0.04
C PHE A 83 -10.06 2.73 0.26
N ARG A 84 -11.08 1.93 -0.03
CA ARG A 84 -12.48 2.33 -0.04
C ARG A 84 -13.36 1.32 0.68
N CYS A 85 -14.50 1.79 1.19
CA CYS A 85 -15.44 0.92 1.88
C CYS A 85 -15.98 -0.17 0.94
N ALA A 86 -15.94 -1.44 1.37
CA ALA A 86 -16.43 -2.55 0.55
C ALA A 86 -17.96 -2.52 0.28
N LYS A 87 -18.72 -1.66 0.98
CA LYS A 87 -20.18 -1.54 0.81
C LYS A 87 -20.60 -0.28 0.07
N CYS A 88 -20.08 0.89 0.45
CA CYS A 88 -20.45 2.16 -0.15
C CYS A 88 -19.39 2.74 -1.11
N TYR A 89 -18.25 2.06 -1.27
CA TYR A 89 -17.13 2.46 -2.14
C TYR A 89 -16.57 3.88 -1.87
N LYS A 90 -16.94 4.50 -0.74
CA LYS A 90 -16.39 5.79 -0.32
C LYS A 90 -14.91 5.63 0.05
N PRO A 91 -14.02 6.52 -0.41
CA PRO A 91 -12.61 6.53 0.00
C PRO A 91 -12.50 6.74 1.52
N LEU A 92 -11.63 5.95 2.16
CA LEU A 92 -11.44 5.94 3.61
C LEU A 92 -10.09 6.52 4.04
N ALA A 93 -9.31 7.05 3.11
CA ALA A 93 -7.96 7.56 3.37
C ALA A 93 -7.92 8.63 4.48
N ASN A 94 -8.99 9.45 4.59
CA ASN A 94 -9.10 10.56 5.54
C ASN A 94 -10.27 10.42 6.53
N GLU A 95 -10.87 9.25 6.63
CA GLU A 95 -12.11 9.02 7.38
C GLU A 95 -11.92 7.89 8.40
N SER A 96 -12.79 7.83 9.40
CA SER A 96 -12.79 6.70 10.34
C SER A 96 -13.22 5.41 9.64
N PHE A 97 -12.38 4.38 9.77
CA PHE A 97 -12.62 3.08 9.18
C PHE A 97 -12.39 1.94 10.18
N ALA A 98 -13.04 0.81 9.90
CA ALA A 98 -12.83 -0.45 10.60
C ALA A 98 -12.33 -1.49 9.58
N ALA A 99 -11.14 -2.04 9.84
CA ALA A 99 -10.62 -3.19 9.10
C ALA A 99 -11.07 -4.48 9.79
N ARG A 100 -11.88 -5.28 9.09
CA ARG A 100 -12.37 -6.58 9.55
C ARG A 100 -11.32 -7.67 9.32
N ASP A 101 -11.48 -8.81 9.99
CA ASP A 101 -10.53 -9.93 9.94
C ASP A 101 -10.50 -10.64 8.57
N ASP A 102 -11.60 -10.53 7.80
CA ASP A 102 -11.67 -10.98 6.40
C ASP A 102 -10.81 -10.13 5.45
N GLY A 103 -10.21 -9.04 5.95
CA GLY A 103 -9.38 -8.14 5.17
C GLY A 103 -10.12 -7.01 4.49
N LYS A 104 -11.44 -6.90 4.68
CA LYS A 104 -12.25 -5.82 4.11
C LYS A 104 -12.21 -4.60 5.02
N VAL A 105 -12.08 -3.43 4.40
CA VAL A 105 -12.17 -2.14 5.08
C VAL A 105 -13.55 -1.54 4.91
N MET A 106 -14.11 -1.03 6.00
CA MET A 106 -15.47 -0.51 6.07
C MET A 106 -15.46 0.87 6.70
N CYS A 107 -16.29 1.79 6.21
CA CYS A 107 -16.47 3.09 6.88
C CYS A 107 -17.20 2.89 8.21
N GLY A 108 -17.06 3.84 9.15
CA GLY A 108 -17.78 3.79 10.43
C GLY A 108 -19.30 3.60 10.29
N LYS A 109 -19.92 4.16 9.24
CA LYS A 109 -21.37 4.01 8.99
C LYS A 109 -21.78 2.60 8.54
N CYS A 110 -20.93 1.91 7.78
CA CYS A 110 -21.23 0.57 7.26
C CYS A 110 -20.66 -0.56 8.13
N GLY A 111 -19.59 -0.26 8.87
CA GLY A 111 -18.92 -1.18 9.79
C GLY A 111 -19.46 -1.13 11.22
N ALA A 112 -20.32 -0.15 11.54
CA ALA A 112 -21.03 -0.16 12.81
C ALA A 112 -21.81 -1.47 12.96
N PRO A 113 -21.56 -2.26 14.01
CA PRO A 113 -22.49 -3.32 14.36
C PRO A 113 -23.84 -2.65 14.58
N VAL A 114 -24.88 -3.14 13.90
CA VAL A 114 -26.25 -2.82 14.31
C VAL A 114 -26.32 -3.13 15.81
N PRO A 115 -26.68 -2.18 16.68
CA PRO A 115 -26.83 -2.50 18.08
C PRO A 115 -27.81 -3.67 18.16
N GLN A 116 -27.43 -4.73 18.87
CA GLN A 116 -28.21 -5.96 19.03
C GLN A 116 -29.53 -5.74 19.82
N PHE A 117 -29.97 -4.49 19.96
CA PHE A 117 -31.19 -4.04 20.64
C PHE A 117 -32.24 -3.52 19.66
N VAL A 118 -32.45 -4.24 18.56
CA VAL A 118 -33.71 -4.16 17.82
C VAL A 118 -34.30 -5.57 17.66
N LEU A 119 -34.32 -6.33 18.76
CA LEU A 119 -35.49 -7.16 19.03
C LEU A 119 -36.51 -6.21 19.65
N CYS A 120 -37.27 -5.52 18.80
CA CYS A 120 -38.55 -4.97 19.19
C CYS A 120 -39.59 -6.00 18.72
N PRO A 121 -39.94 -7.01 19.54
CA PRO A 121 -41.21 -7.66 19.37
C PRO A 121 -42.26 -6.63 19.81
N ILE A 122 -43.06 -6.13 18.86
CA ILE A 122 -44.48 -5.79 19.10
C ILE A 122 -45.03 -6.74 20.19
N GLU A 123 -45.61 -6.35 21.33
CA GLU A 123 -46.38 -5.18 21.77
C GLU A 123 -46.03 -4.93 23.26
N SER A 124 -45.88 -3.70 23.78
CA SER A 124 -47.00 -2.95 24.32
C SER A 124 -46.52 -1.59 24.84
N LYS A 125 -47.24 -0.52 24.49
CA LYS A 125 -47.11 0.80 25.12
C LYS A 125 -47.62 0.72 26.57
N ALA A 126 -46.75 0.50 27.55
CA ALA A 126 -47.04 0.88 28.95
C ALA A 126 -45.75 0.93 29.79
N SER A 127 -45.60 2.02 30.55
CA SER A 127 -44.65 2.21 31.63
C SER A 127 -43.24 2.73 31.29
N CYS A 128 -43.20 3.96 30.79
CA CYS A 128 -42.08 4.87 30.97
C CYS A 128 -42.45 5.87 32.09
N LYS A 129 -42.34 5.44 33.35
CA LYS A 129 -42.28 6.29 34.56
C LYS A 129 -41.83 5.43 35.74
N GLU A 130 -40.99 5.99 36.61
CA GLU A 130 -40.61 5.47 37.95
C GLU A 130 -39.32 4.65 38.11
N LEU A 131 -38.17 5.12 37.62
CA LEU A 131 -36.86 4.77 38.20
C LEU A 131 -35.90 5.97 38.28
N TRP A 132 -36.42 7.18 38.48
CA TRP A 132 -35.61 8.40 38.71
C TRP A 132 -35.54 8.83 40.19
N ASN A 133 -35.96 7.98 41.13
CA ASN A 133 -35.98 8.27 42.58
C ASN A 133 -35.43 7.09 43.42
N MET A 134 -34.19 6.66 43.23
CA MET A 134 -33.57 5.75 44.20
C MET A 134 -32.05 5.86 44.39
N TRP A 135 -31.43 6.94 43.92
CA TRP A 135 -30.08 7.34 44.33
C TRP A 135 -30.08 8.83 44.67
N MET A 136 -30.89 9.18 45.68
CA MET A 136 -30.38 9.99 46.79
C MET A 136 -29.33 9.17 47.53
#